data_AF-A0A942QUB0-F1
#
_entry.id   AF-A0A942QUB0-F1
#
_cell.length_a   1.000
_cell.length_b   1.000
_cell.length_c   1.000
_cell.angle_alpha   90.00
_cell.angle_beta   90.00
_cell.angle_gamma   90.00
#
_symmetry.space_group_name_H-M   'P 1'
#
loop_
_entity.id
_entity.type
_entity.pdbx_description
1 polymer ?
#
loop_
_entity_poly.entity_id
_entity_poly.type
_entity_poly.pdbx_seq_one_letter_code
_entity_poly.pdbx_strand_id
1 'polypeptide(L)'
;MSRPVCEVIEDSPWANVYWFARMLINGDKYGGIGTNSRLLSDLALSLRAITSDKANDDNVKVKIAQSTIQTLISTRYASSRAKADRVALLAADITDRIKTVDDVTVLALTCENVMIPINKALSEIPADDRAYTLATARAYFDTLGEKALATVVRLWDDAGVEGCLRVERTAVTREFGALRRCLAFLPEAAEDMVLTAFVQEFERRLGQKRKSRAGGSLEDITDFLFHYFSISATTQPEHFQADIEVDKWVKCKQGWLIGISCKRTLRERWKQVSSATGEILSKYKIRYLWHLVTYEEDLSDDKLALLGGLRHRFYLRDDNRVLKAALDNVGLRDYVRPMSAFIDDLKGELQK
;
A
#
# COMPACT_ATOMS: atom_id res chain seq x y z
N MET A 1 -5.70 24.50 41.19
CA MET A 1 -5.43 23.12 40.75
C MET A 1 -5.24 23.17 39.24
N SER A 2 -4.09 22.76 38.72
CA SER A 2 -3.83 22.69 37.27
C SER A 2 -4.69 21.59 36.65
N ARG A 3 -5.41 21.90 35.55
CA ARG A 3 -6.13 20.88 34.78
C ARG A 3 -5.15 19.79 34.31
N PRO A 4 -5.56 18.51 34.27
CA PRO A 4 -4.76 17.44 33.66
C PRO A 4 -4.42 17.79 32.22
N VAL A 5 -3.19 17.46 31.78
CA VAL A 5 -2.72 17.72 30.40
C VAL A 5 -3.66 17.09 29.36
N CYS A 6 -4.29 15.94 29.65
CA CYS A 6 -5.26 15.31 28.75
C CYS A 6 -6.52 16.17 28.52
N GLU A 7 -7.06 16.82 29.56
CA GLU A 7 -8.25 17.69 29.41
C GLU A 7 -7.92 18.94 28.57
N VAL A 8 -6.69 19.45 28.67
CA VAL A 8 -6.22 20.58 27.85
C VAL A 8 -6.08 20.19 26.37
N ILE A 9 -5.75 18.94 26.07
CA ILE A 9 -5.67 18.43 24.70
C ILE A 9 -7.06 18.21 24.12
N GLU A 10 -7.97 17.57 24.85
CA GLU A 10 -9.31 17.23 24.35
C GLU A 10 -10.22 18.45 24.15
N ASP A 11 -10.09 19.48 25.00
CA ASP A 11 -10.89 20.71 24.91
C ASP A 11 -10.35 21.70 23.85
N SER A 12 -9.17 21.45 23.28
CA SER A 12 -8.54 22.37 22.32
C SER A 12 -9.12 22.21 20.91
N PRO A 13 -9.54 23.29 20.23
CA PRO A 13 -9.96 23.23 18.83
C PRO A 13 -8.90 22.59 17.92
N TRP A 14 -7.62 22.73 18.26
CA TRP A 14 -6.49 22.20 17.49
C TRP A 14 -6.44 20.66 17.47
N ALA A 15 -7.04 19.99 18.46
CA ALA A 15 -7.19 18.54 18.43
C ALA A 15 -8.08 18.07 17.27
N ASN A 16 -8.96 18.94 16.75
CA ASN A 16 -9.80 18.61 15.59
C ASN A 16 -9.01 18.46 14.28
N VAL A 17 -7.75 18.91 14.19
CA VAL A 17 -6.91 18.66 13.00
C VAL A 17 -6.83 17.16 12.70
N TYR A 18 -6.61 16.34 13.73
CA TYR A 18 -6.58 14.88 13.60
C TYR A 18 -7.90 14.36 13.02
N TRP A 19 -9.02 14.74 13.63
CA TRP A 19 -10.33 14.25 13.22
C TRP A 19 -10.71 14.69 11.81
N PHE A 20 -10.48 15.96 11.45
CA PHE A 20 -10.73 16.45 10.11
C PHE A 20 -9.88 15.73 9.06
N ALA A 21 -8.57 15.54 9.32
CA ALA A 21 -7.70 14.80 8.41
C ALA A 21 -8.20 13.36 8.19
N ARG A 22 -8.61 12.68 9.27
CA ARG A 22 -9.19 11.33 9.22
C ARG A 22 -10.51 11.27 8.46
N MET A 23 -11.38 12.25 8.65
CA MET A 23 -12.67 12.32 7.96
C MET A 23 -12.48 12.56 6.46
N LEU A 24 -11.63 13.51 6.08
CA LEU A 24 -11.40 13.86 4.68
C LEU A 24 -10.90 12.66 3.86
N ILE A 25 -10.08 11.78 4.43
CA ILE A 25 -9.45 10.68 3.69
C ILE A 25 -10.19 9.33 3.78
N ASN A 26 -11.16 9.19 4.67
CA ASN A 26 -11.86 7.90 4.86
C ASN A 26 -12.74 7.58 3.64
N GLY A 27 -12.30 6.61 2.84
CA GLY A 27 -13.00 6.15 1.64
C GLY A 27 -14.32 5.45 1.94
N ASP A 28 -14.35 4.65 3.00
CA ASP A 28 -15.48 3.78 3.33
C ASP A 28 -16.66 4.61 3.85
N LYS A 29 -16.42 5.47 4.84
CA LYS A 29 -17.46 6.30 5.44
C LYS A 29 -17.77 7.55 4.61
N TYR A 30 -16.75 8.20 4.05
CA TYR A 30 -16.87 9.58 3.53
C TYR A 30 -16.43 9.74 2.06
N GLY A 31 -16.12 8.64 1.36
CA GLY A 31 -15.81 8.67 -0.07
C GLY A 31 -14.41 9.19 -0.44
N GLY A 32 -13.56 9.48 0.55
CA GLY A 32 -12.12 9.77 0.37
C GLY A 32 -11.82 11.08 -0.36
N ILE A 33 -12.63 12.13 -0.14
CA ILE A 33 -12.55 13.39 -0.90
C ILE A 33 -11.26 14.18 -0.65
N GLY A 34 -10.56 13.92 0.45
CA GLY A 34 -9.32 14.57 0.86
C GLY A 34 -8.13 14.31 -0.06
N THR A 35 -8.30 13.46 -1.07
CA THR A 35 -7.34 13.29 -2.18
C THR A 35 -7.45 14.39 -3.24
N ASN A 36 -8.55 15.16 -3.25
CA ASN A 36 -8.81 16.21 -4.21
C ASN A 36 -8.26 17.56 -3.71
N SER A 37 -6.98 17.82 -3.96
CA SER A 37 -6.31 19.05 -3.51
C SER A 37 -6.96 20.34 -4.01
N ARG A 38 -7.66 20.32 -5.16
CA ARG A 38 -8.39 21.49 -5.66
C ARG A 38 -9.57 21.85 -4.75
N LEU A 39 -10.40 20.86 -4.40
CA LEU A 39 -11.50 21.05 -3.46
C LEU A 39 -10.99 21.52 -2.08
N LEU A 40 -9.90 20.92 -1.60
CA LEU A 40 -9.29 21.34 -0.33
C LEU A 40 -8.81 22.79 -0.36
N SER A 41 -8.23 23.22 -1.49
CA SER A 41 -7.81 24.60 -1.70
C SER A 41 -9.00 25.56 -1.72
N ASP A 42 -10.07 25.21 -2.45
CA ASP A 42 -11.28 26.01 -2.53
C ASP A 42 -11.95 26.16 -1.14
N LEU A 43 -11.98 25.07 -0.36
CA LEU A 43 -12.44 25.07 1.03
C LEU A 43 -11.56 26.00 1.89
N ALA A 44 -10.25 25.80 1.89
CA ALA A 44 -9.34 26.60 2.71
C ALA A 44 -9.46 28.11 2.41
N LEU A 45 -9.42 28.50 1.13
CA LEU A 45 -9.55 29.89 0.71
C LEU A 45 -10.88 30.51 1.15
N SER A 46 -11.98 29.80 0.93
CA SER A 46 -13.32 30.29 1.31
C SER A 46 -13.44 30.46 2.82
N LEU A 47 -12.96 29.49 3.59
CA LEU A 47 -13.00 29.54 5.05
C LEU A 47 -12.10 30.65 5.61
N ARG A 48 -10.91 30.86 5.05
CA ARG A 48 -10.02 31.98 5.45
C ARG A 48 -10.66 33.35 5.18
N ALA A 49 -11.34 33.50 4.05
CA ALA A 49 -12.06 34.73 3.74
C ALA A 49 -13.17 35.00 4.77
N ILE A 50 -13.91 33.97 5.16
CA ILE A 50 -14.98 34.07 6.17
C ILE A 50 -14.42 34.42 7.55
N THR A 51 -13.32 33.78 7.98
CA THR A 51 -12.75 34.07 9.31
C THR A 51 -12.09 35.45 9.39
N SER A 52 -11.53 35.93 8.28
CA SER A 52 -10.89 37.25 8.17
C SER A 52 -11.88 38.41 8.03
N ASP A 53 -13.16 38.12 7.78
CA ASP A 53 -14.20 39.14 7.70
C ASP A 53 -14.35 39.88 9.04
N LYS A 54 -14.40 41.21 9.00
CA LYS A 54 -14.57 42.06 10.18
C LYS A 54 -15.99 42.61 10.32
N ALA A 55 -16.83 42.45 9.30
CA ALA A 55 -18.17 43.02 9.25
C ALA A 55 -19.20 42.17 10.02
N ASN A 56 -19.03 40.85 10.01
CA ASN A 56 -19.94 39.91 10.66
C ASN A 56 -19.43 39.44 12.02
N ASP A 57 -20.36 39.13 12.94
CA ASP A 57 -20.04 38.47 14.21
C ASP A 57 -19.68 36.98 14.02
N ASP A 58 -19.08 36.39 15.06
CA ASP A 58 -18.56 35.02 15.02
C ASP A 58 -19.66 33.96 14.81
N ASN A 59 -20.87 34.17 15.33
CA ASN A 59 -21.98 33.23 15.13
C ASN A 59 -22.44 33.24 13.67
N VAL A 60 -22.48 34.41 13.05
CA VAL A 60 -22.79 34.57 11.62
C VAL A 60 -21.69 33.91 10.78
N LYS A 61 -20.42 34.14 11.10
CA LYS A 61 -19.29 33.51 10.40
C LYS A 61 -19.35 31.98 10.44
N VAL A 62 -19.63 31.39 11.60
CA VAL A 62 -19.77 29.93 11.75
C VAL A 62 -20.88 29.39 10.85
N LYS A 63 -22.06 30.03 10.83
CA LYS A 63 -23.17 29.62 9.97
C LYS A 63 -22.83 29.72 8.48
N ILE A 64 -22.17 30.81 8.07
CA ILE A 64 -21.72 31.00 6.68
C ILE A 64 -20.69 29.92 6.31
N ALA A 65 -19.73 29.62 7.20
CA ALA A 65 -18.74 28.57 7.00
C ALA A 65 -19.39 27.20 6.83
N GLN A 66 -20.33 26.83 7.69
CA GLN A 66 -21.05 25.55 7.60
C GLN A 66 -21.81 25.42 6.27
N SER A 67 -22.54 26.46 5.87
CA SER A 67 -23.26 26.49 4.58
C SER A 67 -22.29 26.41 3.38
N THR A 68 -21.16 27.10 3.46
CA THR A 68 -20.12 27.10 2.42
C THR A 68 -19.51 25.71 2.25
N ILE A 69 -19.20 25.01 3.35
CA ILE A 69 -18.67 23.64 3.34
C ILE A 69 -19.66 22.70 2.64
N GLN A 70 -20.92 22.73 3.06
CA GLN A 70 -21.97 21.89 2.46
C GLN A 70 -22.11 22.16 0.96
N THR A 71 -22.11 23.44 0.56
CA THR A 71 -22.26 23.85 -0.83
C THR A 71 -21.10 23.41 -1.70
N LEU A 72 -19.86 23.67 -1.29
CA LEU A 72 -18.65 23.32 -2.06
C LEU A 72 -18.53 21.80 -2.22
N ILE A 73 -18.76 21.05 -1.15
CA ILE A 73 -18.70 19.59 -1.16
C ILE A 73 -19.80 19.02 -2.06
N SER A 74 -21.05 19.45 -1.90
CA SER A 74 -22.18 18.91 -2.68
C SER A 74 -22.08 19.26 -4.15
N THR A 75 -21.69 20.50 -4.48
CA THR A 75 -21.51 20.96 -5.86
C THR A 75 -20.43 20.16 -6.57
N ARG A 76 -19.30 19.88 -5.90
CA ARG A 76 -18.18 19.14 -6.51
C ARG A 76 -18.54 17.70 -6.88
N TYR A 77 -19.48 17.10 -6.16
CA TYR A 77 -19.87 15.69 -6.31
C TYR A 77 -21.31 15.50 -6.78
N ALA A 78 -21.98 16.56 -7.28
CA ALA A 78 -23.37 16.52 -7.72
C ALA A 78 -23.65 15.44 -8.79
N SER A 79 -22.67 15.13 -9.65
CA SER A 79 -22.78 14.11 -10.69
C SER A 79 -22.45 12.69 -10.22
N SER A 80 -21.96 12.51 -8.99
CA SER A 80 -21.42 11.23 -8.50
C SER A 80 -22.41 10.49 -7.60
N ARG A 81 -23.43 9.83 -8.19
CA ARG A 81 -24.42 9.03 -7.42
C ARG A 81 -23.79 8.04 -6.45
N ALA A 82 -22.70 7.36 -6.84
CA ALA A 82 -22.02 6.36 -6.00
C ALA A 82 -21.37 6.93 -4.72
N LYS A 83 -21.21 8.25 -4.62
CA LYS A 83 -20.59 8.92 -3.47
C LYS A 83 -21.53 9.91 -2.78
N ALA A 84 -22.72 10.17 -3.31
CA ALA A 84 -23.62 11.21 -2.85
C ALA A 84 -23.89 11.13 -1.34
N ASP A 85 -24.35 9.98 -0.84
CA ASP A 85 -24.69 9.80 0.58
C ASP A 85 -23.47 9.94 1.50
N ARG A 86 -22.34 9.35 1.12
CA ARG A 86 -21.08 9.41 1.89
C ARG A 86 -20.52 10.83 1.99
N VAL A 87 -20.65 11.58 0.90
CA VAL A 87 -20.16 12.96 0.81
C VAL A 87 -21.09 13.92 1.56
N ALA A 88 -22.41 13.69 1.53
CA ALA A 88 -23.38 14.42 2.35
C ALA A 88 -23.15 14.15 3.84
N LEU A 89 -22.91 12.90 4.22
CA LEU A 89 -22.58 12.51 5.60
C LEU A 89 -21.29 13.19 6.08
N LEU A 90 -20.26 13.27 5.22
CA LEU A 90 -19.04 13.99 5.56
C LEU A 90 -19.30 15.47 5.83
N ALA A 91 -20.07 16.13 4.95
CA ALA A 91 -20.38 17.54 5.12
C ALA A 91 -21.12 17.79 6.44
N ALA A 92 -22.13 16.96 6.76
CA ALA A 92 -22.86 17.02 8.01
C ALA A 92 -21.95 16.84 9.24
N ASP A 93 -21.15 15.75 9.28
CA ASP A 93 -20.29 15.44 10.42
C ASP A 93 -19.18 16.52 10.60
N ILE A 94 -18.67 17.12 9.52
CA ILE A 94 -17.73 18.25 9.60
C ILE A 94 -18.44 19.47 10.19
N THR A 95 -19.62 19.83 9.68
CA THR A 95 -20.36 20.99 10.17
C THR A 95 -20.75 20.85 11.64
N ASP A 96 -21.06 19.63 12.08
CA ASP A 96 -21.37 19.34 13.48
C ASP A 96 -20.18 19.54 14.41
N ARG A 97 -18.95 19.40 13.92
CA ARG A 97 -17.73 19.66 14.69
C ARG A 97 -17.32 21.13 14.71
N ILE A 98 -17.83 21.94 13.79
CA ILE A 98 -17.53 23.38 13.74
C ILE A 98 -18.51 24.12 14.65
N LYS A 99 -18.03 24.54 15.83
CA LYS A 99 -18.83 25.31 16.79
C LYS A 99 -18.36 26.76 16.92
N THR A 100 -17.10 27.01 16.62
CA THR A 100 -16.45 28.31 16.78
C THR A 100 -15.70 28.73 15.51
N VAL A 101 -15.31 30.01 15.45
CA VAL A 101 -14.43 30.53 14.38
C VAL A 101 -13.06 29.86 14.40
N ASP A 102 -12.60 29.42 15.58
CA ASP A 102 -11.37 28.63 15.72
C ASP A 102 -11.49 27.28 15.03
N ASP A 103 -12.62 26.57 15.17
CA ASP A 103 -12.84 25.30 14.45
C ASP A 103 -12.83 25.48 12.93
N VAL A 104 -13.37 26.60 12.44
CA VAL A 104 -13.31 26.97 11.01
C VAL A 104 -11.86 27.17 10.57
N THR A 105 -11.08 27.89 11.38
CA THR A 105 -9.65 28.14 11.14
C THR A 105 -8.85 26.83 11.14
N VAL A 106 -9.15 25.93 12.07
CA VAL A 106 -8.55 24.60 12.19
C VAL A 106 -8.86 23.74 10.96
N LEU A 107 -10.10 23.75 10.45
CA LEU A 107 -10.43 23.02 9.22
C LEU A 107 -9.69 23.61 8.01
N ALA A 108 -9.65 24.94 7.87
CA ALA A 108 -8.93 25.60 6.79
C ALA A 108 -7.43 25.21 6.79
N LEU A 109 -6.80 25.26 7.97
CA LEU A 109 -5.42 24.84 8.16
C LEU A 109 -5.22 23.34 7.89
N THR A 110 -6.17 22.49 8.28
CA THR A 110 -6.10 21.05 7.98
C THR A 110 -6.11 20.80 6.47
N CYS A 111 -6.95 21.51 5.71
CA CYS A 111 -6.97 21.41 4.26
C CYS A 111 -5.65 21.91 3.64
N GLU A 112 -5.23 23.12 4.02
CA GLU A 112 -4.13 23.88 3.41
C GLU A 112 -2.74 23.36 3.78
N ASN A 113 -2.50 23.12 5.06
CA ASN A 113 -1.16 22.88 5.60
C ASN A 113 -0.92 21.41 6.00
N VAL A 114 -1.97 20.59 6.09
CA VAL A 114 -1.84 19.16 6.40
C VAL A 114 -2.14 18.31 5.16
N MET A 115 -3.37 18.35 4.66
CA MET A 115 -3.83 17.41 3.63
C MET A 115 -3.20 17.65 2.25
N ILE A 116 -3.15 18.91 1.78
CA ILE A 116 -2.56 19.25 0.47
C ILE A 116 -1.06 18.90 0.41
N PRO A 117 -0.22 19.27 1.39
CA PRO A 117 1.19 18.90 1.40
C PRO A 117 1.41 17.39 1.42
N ILE A 118 0.63 16.64 2.22
CA ILE A 118 0.68 15.17 2.23
C ILE A 118 0.34 14.61 0.85
N ASN A 119 -0.73 15.11 0.19
CA ASN A 119 -1.10 14.67 -1.15
C ASN A 119 0.03 14.88 -2.16
N LYS A 120 0.66 16.05 -2.14
CA LYS A 120 1.77 16.40 -3.02
C LYS A 120 2.97 15.49 -2.76
N ALA A 121 3.41 15.39 -1.51
CA ALA A 121 4.57 14.58 -1.14
C ALA A 121 4.36 13.08 -1.49
N LEU A 122 3.17 12.54 -1.26
CA LEU A 122 2.84 11.16 -1.64
C LEU A 122 2.92 10.91 -3.14
N SER A 123 2.63 11.91 -3.98
CA SER A 123 2.73 11.78 -5.44
C SER A 123 4.17 11.75 -5.95
N GLU A 124 5.10 12.37 -5.21
CA GLU A 124 6.54 12.40 -5.52
C GLU A 124 7.26 11.11 -5.09
N ILE A 125 6.70 10.38 -4.13
CA ILE A 125 7.26 9.11 -3.66
C ILE A 125 7.02 8.03 -4.72
N PRO A 126 8.05 7.27 -5.16
CA PRO A 126 7.89 6.20 -6.13
C PRO A 126 6.79 5.20 -5.77
N ALA A 127 6.09 4.76 -6.81
CA ALA A 127 5.06 3.72 -6.71
C ALA A 127 5.63 2.31 -6.87
N ASP A 128 6.85 2.15 -7.39
CA ASP A 128 7.54 0.88 -7.49
C ASP A 128 9.05 1.03 -7.23
N ASP A 129 9.73 -0.10 -7.10
CA ASP A 129 11.17 -0.22 -6.91
C ASP A 129 11.95 -0.38 -8.23
N ARG A 130 11.24 -0.56 -9.34
CA ARG A 130 11.72 -0.97 -10.67
C ARG A 130 12.74 0.00 -11.26
N ALA A 131 12.56 1.30 -11.03
CA ALA A 131 13.47 2.33 -11.53
C ALA A 131 14.89 2.21 -10.95
N TYR A 132 15.02 1.68 -9.73
CA TYR A 132 16.32 1.53 -9.06
C TYR A 132 17.00 0.19 -9.35
N THR A 133 16.24 -0.82 -9.75
CA THR A 133 16.69 -2.22 -9.71
C THR A 133 16.93 -2.81 -11.10
N LEU A 134 16.25 -2.33 -12.16
CA LEU A 134 16.34 -2.93 -13.50
C LEU A 134 17.76 -2.94 -14.11
N ALA A 135 18.46 -1.81 -14.08
CA ALA A 135 19.78 -1.69 -14.70
C ALA A 135 20.80 -2.58 -13.98
N THR A 136 20.75 -2.58 -12.64
CA THR A 136 21.59 -3.43 -11.79
C THR A 136 21.26 -4.91 -11.99
N ALA A 137 19.97 -5.26 -12.01
CA ALA A 137 19.49 -6.63 -12.23
C ALA A 137 19.97 -7.19 -13.58
N ARG A 138 19.87 -6.38 -14.66
CA ARG A 138 20.39 -6.75 -15.98
C ARG A 138 21.90 -7.01 -15.95
N ALA A 139 22.69 -6.13 -15.33
CA ALA A 139 24.13 -6.33 -15.23
C ALA A 139 24.52 -7.64 -14.51
N TYR A 140 23.80 -8.01 -13.44
CA TYR A 140 23.99 -9.29 -12.76
C TYR A 140 23.67 -10.49 -13.66
N PHE A 141 22.55 -10.45 -14.38
CA PHE A 141 22.18 -11.53 -15.28
C PHE A 141 23.08 -11.64 -16.50
N ASP A 142 23.50 -10.51 -17.08
CA ASP A 142 24.45 -10.48 -18.21
C ASP A 142 25.80 -11.10 -17.80
N THR A 143 26.17 -11.01 -16.52
CA THR A 143 27.44 -11.53 -15.99
C THR A 143 27.36 -12.98 -15.48
N LEU A 144 26.30 -13.34 -14.75
CA LEU A 144 26.23 -14.60 -13.99
C LEU A 144 25.11 -15.55 -14.48
N GLY A 145 24.27 -15.12 -15.42
CA GLY A 145 23.13 -15.91 -15.89
C GLY A 145 22.17 -16.29 -14.75
N GLU A 146 21.60 -17.49 -14.81
CA GLU A 146 20.58 -17.96 -13.85
C GLU A 146 21.08 -18.00 -12.39
N LYS A 147 22.39 -18.12 -12.17
CA LYS A 147 22.99 -18.07 -10.83
C LYS A 147 22.83 -16.71 -10.14
N ALA A 148 22.60 -15.63 -10.90
CA ALA A 148 22.30 -14.32 -10.33
C ALA A 148 20.89 -14.23 -9.74
N LEU A 149 19.99 -15.18 -10.02
CA LEU A 149 18.56 -15.06 -9.72
C LEU A 149 18.27 -14.76 -8.25
N ALA A 150 18.81 -15.55 -7.32
CA ALA A 150 18.61 -15.33 -5.89
C ALA A 150 19.17 -13.95 -5.43
N THR A 151 20.27 -13.51 -6.04
CA THR A 151 20.87 -12.19 -5.76
C THR A 151 20.03 -11.05 -6.29
N VAL A 152 19.52 -11.16 -7.51
CA VAL A 152 18.67 -10.15 -8.13
C VAL A 152 17.33 -10.03 -7.40
N VAL A 153 16.71 -11.16 -7.03
CA VAL A 153 15.48 -11.18 -6.23
C VAL A 153 15.67 -10.50 -4.88
N ARG A 154 16.79 -10.77 -4.20
CA ARG A 154 17.12 -10.09 -2.93
C ARG A 154 17.41 -8.61 -3.12
N LEU A 155 18.23 -8.23 -4.10
CA LEU A 155 18.54 -6.83 -4.38
C LEU A 155 17.26 -6.03 -4.66
N TRP A 156 16.31 -6.64 -5.35
CA TRP A 156 15.04 -6.00 -5.65
C TRP A 156 14.19 -5.80 -4.39
N ASP A 157 14.13 -6.78 -3.49
CA ASP A 157 13.41 -6.66 -2.20
C ASP A 157 14.13 -5.67 -1.25
N ASP A 158 15.45 -5.78 -1.09
CA ASP A 158 16.23 -4.99 -0.13
C ASP A 158 16.47 -3.54 -0.61
N ALA A 159 16.98 -3.37 -1.84
CA ALA A 159 17.31 -2.04 -2.36
C ALA A 159 16.05 -1.23 -2.71
N GLY A 160 14.98 -1.93 -3.12
CA GLY A 160 13.66 -1.33 -3.30
C GLY A 160 13.10 -0.79 -1.99
N VAL A 161 13.08 -1.62 -0.94
CA VAL A 161 12.57 -1.22 0.38
C VAL A 161 13.39 -0.09 0.99
N GLU A 162 14.73 -0.21 1.05
CA GLU A 162 15.57 0.84 1.65
C GLU A 162 15.51 2.15 0.85
N GLY A 163 15.57 2.07 -0.48
CA GLY A 163 15.46 3.22 -1.36
C GLY A 163 14.14 3.95 -1.19
N CYS A 164 13.02 3.22 -1.21
CA CYS A 164 11.69 3.78 -0.97
C CYS A 164 11.56 4.37 0.43
N LEU A 165 11.99 3.67 1.49
CA LEU A 165 11.91 4.18 2.87
C LEU A 165 12.72 5.45 3.07
N ARG A 166 13.88 5.58 2.41
CA ARG A 166 14.69 6.80 2.45
C ARG A 166 13.98 7.98 1.80
N VAL A 167 13.34 7.76 0.64
CA VAL A 167 12.54 8.79 -0.05
C VAL A 167 11.33 9.19 0.79
N GLU A 168 10.64 8.21 1.38
CA GLU A 168 9.52 8.44 2.30
C GLU A 168 9.95 9.29 3.51
N ARG A 169 11.04 8.91 4.19
CA ARG A 169 11.54 9.63 5.35
C ARG A 169 11.99 11.05 5.01
N THR A 170 12.61 11.24 3.84
CA THR A 170 12.98 12.56 3.33
C THR A 170 11.74 13.44 3.12
N ALA A 171 10.69 12.90 2.51
CA ALA A 171 9.44 13.61 2.30
C ALA A 171 8.76 13.99 3.62
N VAL A 172 8.63 13.05 4.56
CA VAL A 172 8.04 13.32 5.89
C VAL A 172 8.80 14.41 6.62
N THR A 173 10.14 14.33 6.65
CA THR A 173 10.98 15.31 7.37
C THR A 173 10.91 16.70 6.73
N ARG A 174 10.89 16.76 5.39
CA ARG A 174 10.77 18.02 4.62
C ARG A 174 9.45 18.71 4.92
N GLU A 175 8.34 18.00 4.77
CA GLU A 175 7.00 18.56 4.97
C GLU A 175 6.73 18.88 6.45
N PHE A 176 7.18 18.03 7.38
CA PHE A 176 7.12 18.31 8.82
C PHE A 176 7.84 19.62 9.16
N GLY A 177 9.06 19.80 8.65
CA GLY A 177 9.84 21.01 8.88
C GLY A 177 9.19 22.26 8.29
N ALA A 178 8.51 22.13 7.14
CA ALA A 178 7.75 23.21 6.53
C ALA A 178 6.52 23.58 7.37
N LEU A 179 5.72 22.58 7.78
CA LEU A 179 4.55 22.78 8.64
C LEU A 179 4.95 23.44 9.96
N ARG A 180 5.99 22.95 10.63
CA ARG A 180 6.50 23.52 11.88
C ARG A 180 6.79 25.02 11.77
N ARG A 181 7.43 25.46 10.69
CA ARG A 181 7.68 26.90 10.46
C ARG A 181 6.38 27.69 10.28
N CYS A 182 5.38 27.12 9.61
CA CYS A 182 4.07 27.76 9.44
C CYS A 182 3.29 27.87 10.75
N LEU A 183 3.54 26.99 11.73
CA LEU A 183 2.83 26.94 13.00
C LEU A 183 3.50 27.74 14.13
N ALA A 184 4.65 28.36 13.89
CA ALA A 184 5.44 29.05 14.92
C ALA A 184 4.73 30.20 15.65
N PHE A 185 3.55 30.60 15.19
CA PHE A 185 2.68 31.58 15.85
C PHE A 185 1.77 30.96 16.93
N LEU A 186 1.66 29.64 16.98
CA LEU A 186 0.82 28.92 17.93
C LEU A 186 1.53 28.66 19.26
N PRO A 187 0.78 28.50 20.36
CA PRO A 187 1.33 27.92 21.58
C PRO A 187 1.86 26.51 21.33
N GLU A 188 2.93 26.12 22.04
CA GLU A 188 3.62 24.82 21.90
C GLU A 188 2.65 23.64 21.94
N ALA A 189 1.70 23.62 22.88
CA ALA A 189 0.71 22.55 22.98
C ALA A 189 -0.18 22.43 21.72
N ALA A 190 -0.57 23.55 21.11
CA ALA A 190 -1.36 23.55 19.89
C ALA A 190 -0.51 23.14 18.68
N GLU A 191 0.72 23.62 18.59
CA GLU A 191 1.69 23.21 17.57
C GLU A 191 1.88 21.68 17.59
N ASP A 192 2.12 21.10 18.76
CA ASP A 192 2.30 19.66 18.94
C ASP A 192 1.06 18.85 18.50
N MET A 193 -0.16 19.32 18.79
CA MET A 193 -1.39 18.67 18.33
C MET A 193 -1.46 18.61 16.80
N VAL A 194 -1.12 19.70 16.11
CA VAL A 194 -1.15 19.75 14.64
C VAL A 194 -0.03 18.89 14.05
N LEU A 195 1.19 18.98 14.59
CA LEU A 195 2.35 18.23 14.10
C LEU A 195 2.17 16.71 14.28
N THR A 196 1.63 16.29 15.42
CA THR A 196 1.36 14.86 15.67
C THR A 196 0.24 14.34 14.77
N ALA A 197 -0.85 15.11 14.57
CA ALA A 197 -1.91 14.77 13.62
C ALA A 197 -1.38 14.61 12.19
N PHE A 198 -0.49 15.52 11.76
CA PHE A 198 0.18 15.46 10.46
C PHE A 198 1.00 14.17 10.30
N VAL A 199 1.89 13.87 11.25
CA VAL A 199 2.75 12.67 11.17
C VAL A 199 1.93 11.39 11.18
N GLN A 200 0.91 11.30 12.05
CA GLN A 200 0.04 10.13 12.12
C GLN A 200 -0.69 9.87 10.80
N GLU A 201 -1.25 10.91 10.18
CA GLU A 201 -1.96 10.75 8.92
C GLU A 201 -1.00 10.46 7.75
N PHE A 202 0.18 11.10 7.72
CA PHE A 202 1.17 10.85 6.69
C PHE A 202 1.68 9.40 6.75
N GLU A 203 2.13 8.93 7.92
CA GLU A 203 2.63 7.55 8.09
C GLU A 203 1.56 6.50 7.81
N ARG A 204 0.29 6.78 8.17
CA ARG A 204 -0.82 5.90 7.83
C ARG A 204 -0.94 5.70 6.31
N ARG A 205 -0.86 6.79 5.55
CA ARG A 205 -0.96 6.75 4.08
C ARG A 205 0.28 6.15 3.42
N LEU A 206 1.47 6.40 3.98
CA LEU A 206 2.70 5.69 3.59
C LEU A 206 2.57 4.19 3.84
N GLY A 207 2.02 3.79 4.98
CA GLY A 207 1.73 2.39 5.29
C GLY A 207 0.80 1.74 4.25
N GLN A 208 -0.24 2.45 3.79
CA GLN A 208 -1.10 1.97 2.71
C GLN A 208 -0.36 1.84 1.38
N LYS A 209 0.46 2.83 1.02
CA LYS A 209 1.29 2.80 -0.20
C LYS A 209 2.30 1.64 -0.15
N ARG A 210 3.00 1.45 0.97
CA ARG A 210 3.92 0.34 1.23
C ARG A 210 3.24 -1.02 1.02
N LYS A 211 2.01 -1.21 1.51
CA LYS A 211 1.24 -2.45 1.29
C LYS A 211 0.96 -2.70 -0.20
N SER A 212 0.60 -1.65 -0.94
CA SER A 212 0.38 -1.76 -2.39
C SER A 212 1.66 -2.11 -3.14
N ARG A 213 2.80 -1.48 -2.80
CA ARG A 213 4.09 -1.74 -3.44
C ARG A 213 4.62 -3.15 -3.17
N ALA A 214 4.48 -3.62 -1.94
CA ALA A 214 4.93 -4.96 -1.55
C ALA A 214 4.20 -6.08 -2.33
N GLY A 215 2.99 -5.83 -2.84
CA GLY A 215 2.32 -6.74 -3.77
C GLY A 215 2.96 -6.72 -5.16
N GLY A 216 3.13 -5.52 -5.76
CA GLY A 216 3.61 -5.38 -7.14
C GLY A 216 5.10 -5.68 -7.37
N SER A 217 5.97 -5.43 -6.39
CA SER A 217 7.44 -5.52 -6.57
C SER A 217 7.92 -6.93 -6.96
N LEU A 218 7.30 -7.99 -6.40
CA LEU A 218 7.61 -9.39 -6.75
C LEU A 218 6.95 -9.86 -8.06
N GLU A 219 5.87 -9.22 -8.47
CA GLU A 219 5.28 -9.46 -9.80
C GLU A 219 6.15 -8.81 -10.88
N ASP A 220 6.60 -7.58 -10.65
CA ASP A 220 7.47 -6.82 -11.56
C ASP A 220 8.80 -7.53 -11.82
N ILE A 221 9.40 -8.11 -10.77
CA ILE A 221 10.64 -8.87 -10.97
C ILE A 221 10.38 -10.15 -11.77
N THR A 222 9.26 -10.84 -11.55
CA THR A 222 8.92 -12.06 -12.29
C THR A 222 8.65 -11.75 -13.76
N ASP A 223 7.99 -10.62 -14.05
CA ASP A 223 7.86 -10.11 -15.41
C ASP A 223 9.22 -9.81 -16.03
N PHE A 224 10.11 -9.12 -15.29
CA PHE A 224 11.46 -8.86 -15.78
C PHE A 224 12.23 -10.15 -16.09
N LEU A 225 12.15 -11.15 -15.21
CA LEU A 225 12.79 -12.46 -15.39
C LEU A 225 12.28 -13.15 -16.66
N PHE A 226 10.97 -13.18 -16.87
CA PHE A 226 10.37 -13.85 -18.01
C PHE A 226 10.75 -13.16 -19.32
N HIS A 227 10.74 -11.83 -19.36
CA HIS A 227 11.23 -11.11 -20.53
C HIS A 227 12.72 -11.34 -20.77
N TYR A 228 13.54 -11.31 -19.72
CA TYR A 228 14.99 -11.50 -19.84
C TYR A 228 15.34 -12.90 -20.37
N PHE A 229 14.68 -13.94 -19.84
CA PHE A 229 14.91 -15.33 -20.25
C PHE A 229 14.03 -15.80 -21.42
N SER A 230 13.29 -14.90 -22.07
CA SER A 230 12.40 -15.19 -23.20
C SER A 230 11.36 -16.28 -22.91
N ILE A 231 10.75 -16.21 -21.73
CA ILE A 231 9.69 -17.12 -21.27
C ILE A 231 8.33 -16.43 -21.48
N SER A 232 7.46 -17.04 -22.28
CA SER A 232 6.13 -16.50 -22.55
C SER A 232 5.14 -16.86 -21.44
N ALA A 233 4.62 -15.85 -20.75
CA ALA A 233 3.45 -15.99 -19.90
C ALA A 233 2.14 -15.94 -20.71
N THR A 234 1.11 -16.64 -20.25
CA THR A 234 -0.23 -16.74 -20.83
C THR A 234 -1.26 -16.16 -19.87
N THR A 235 -2.47 -15.91 -20.37
CA THR A 235 -3.62 -15.58 -19.54
C THR A 235 -4.03 -16.77 -18.66
N GLN A 236 -4.70 -16.45 -17.55
CA GLN A 236 -5.31 -17.42 -16.66
C GLN A 236 -6.27 -18.35 -17.42
N PRO A 237 -6.35 -19.65 -17.05
CA PRO A 237 -7.35 -20.55 -17.60
C PRO A 237 -8.77 -20.05 -17.32
N GLU A 238 -9.65 -20.13 -18.32
CA GLU A 238 -11.05 -19.73 -18.23
C GLU A 238 -11.75 -20.43 -17.05
N HIS A 239 -12.51 -19.66 -16.27
CA HIS A 239 -13.27 -20.14 -15.11
C HIS A 239 -12.45 -20.79 -13.98
N PHE A 240 -11.12 -20.58 -13.94
CA PHE A 240 -10.32 -20.94 -12.77
C PHE A 240 -10.55 -19.91 -11.65
N GLN A 241 -11.48 -20.23 -10.73
CA GLN A 241 -11.84 -19.39 -9.58
C GLN A 241 -11.41 -20.04 -8.25
N ALA A 242 -10.27 -20.72 -8.22
CA ALA A 242 -9.73 -21.18 -6.95
C ALA A 242 -9.23 -19.99 -6.14
N ASP A 243 -9.30 -20.05 -4.80
CA ASP A 243 -8.75 -19.06 -3.86
C ASP A 243 -7.20 -19.10 -3.82
N ILE A 244 -6.57 -19.23 -4.98
CA ILE A 244 -5.13 -19.24 -5.17
C ILE A 244 -4.75 -18.03 -6.02
N GLU A 245 -4.02 -17.12 -5.40
CA GLU A 245 -3.42 -15.98 -6.06
C GLU A 245 -2.22 -16.44 -6.91
N VAL A 246 -2.47 -16.57 -8.22
CA VAL A 246 -1.47 -16.91 -9.23
C VAL A 246 -1.20 -15.67 -10.07
N ASP A 247 0.05 -15.21 -10.07
CA ASP A 247 0.42 -13.94 -10.68
C ASP A 247 0.75 -14.12 -12.17
N LYS A 248 1.33 -15.27 -12.54
CA LYS A 248 1.66 -15.61 -13.94
C LYS A 248 1.31 -17.06 -14.26
N TRP A 249 0.91 -17.30 -15.50
CA TRP A 249 0.67 -18.64 -16.02
C TRP A 249 1.67 -18.94 -17.13
N VAL A 250 2.26 -20.13 -17.13
CA VAL A 250 3.20 -20.58 -18.16
C VAL A 250 2.66 -21.85 -18.79
N LYS A 251 2.58 -21.88 -20.12
CA LYS A 251 2.06 -23.03 -20.87
C LYS A 251 3.16 -24.00 -21.25
N CYS A 252 3.07 -25.21 -20.74
CA CYS A 252 3.94 -26.34 -21.09
C CYS A 252 3.47 -27.03 -22.38
N LYS A 253 4.24 -28.01 -22.86
CA LYS A 253 3.78 -28.88 -23.95
C LYS A 253 2.54 -29.66 -23.54
N GLN A 254 1.79 -30.14 -24.54
CA GLN A 254 0.50 -30.83 -24.36
C GLN A 254 -0.62 -29.97 -23.73
N GLY A 255 -0.39 -28.67 -23.56
CA GLY A 255 -1.41 -27.71 -23.09
C GLY A 255 -1.62 -27.70 -21.58
N TRP A 256 -0.69 -28.26 -20.80
CA TRP A 256 -0.65 -28.09 -19.35
C TRP A 256 -0.12 -26.72 -18.96
N LEU A 257 -0.49 -26.26 -17.77
CA LEU A 257 -0.11 -24.96 -17.21
C LEU A 257 0.68 -25.13 -15.92
N ILE A 258 1.65 -24.25 -15.71
CA ILE A 258 2.29 -24.01 -14.41
C ILE A 258 1.84 -22.63 -13.95
N GLY A 259 1.22 -22.56 -12.77
CA GLY A 259 0.90 -21.29 -12.13
C GLY A 259 2.09 -20.84 -11.29
N ILE A 260 2.48 -19.58 -11.42
CA ILE A 260 3.60 -18.96 -10.71
C ILE A 260 3.03 -17.93 -9.74
N SER A 261 3.34 -18.10 -8.47
CA SER A 261 2.95 -17.23 -7.38
C SER A 261 4.22 -16.67 -6.74
N CYS A 262 4.26 -15.36 -6.56
CA CYS A 262 5.41 -14.61 -6.09
C CYS A 262 5.02 -13.96 -4.77
N LYS A 263 5.51 -14.52 -3.67
CA LYS A 263 5.05 -14.12 -2.34
C LYS A 263 6.24 -13.83 -1.45
N ARG A 264 6.25 -12.65 -0.82
CA ARG A 264 7.23 -12.38 0.22
C ARG A 264 7.01 -13.34 1.40
N THR A 265 5.79 -13.40 1.92
CA THR A 265 5.36 -14.29 3.01
C THR A 265 4.00 -14.93 2.68
N LEU A 266 3.75 -16.17 3.11
CA LEU A 266 2.44 -16.83 2.95
C LEU A 266 1.46 -16.51 4.10
N ARG A 267 1.99 -16.25 5.30
CA ARG A 267 1.32 -16.05 6.60
C ARG A 267 0.20 -17.04 6.86
N GLU A 268 -1.04 -16.59 7.05
CA GLU A 268 -2.25 -17.39 7.18
C GLU A 268 -2.96 -17.66 5.84
N ARG A 269 -2.56 -16.95 4.76
CA ARG A 269 -3.24 -16.99 3.46
C ARG A 269 -3.12 -18.34 2.76
N TRP A 270 -2.12 -19.17 3.12
CA TRP A 270 -2.03 -20.55 2.62
C TRP A 270 -3.25 -21.41 2.95
N LYS A 271 -4.02 -21.06 4.00
CA LYS A 271 -5.26 -21.78 4.36
C LYS A 271 -6.36 -21.62 3.31
N GLN A 272 -6.37 -20.49 2.59
CA GLN A 272 -7.27 -20.26 1.46
C GLN A 272 -6.81 -21.09 0.26
N VAL A 273 -5.50 -21.23 0.09
CA VAL A 273 -4.85 -21.96 -1.00
C VAL A 273 -5.00 -23.48 -0.87
N SER A 274 -5.04 -24.04 0.34
CA SER A 274 -5.26 -25.48 0.57
C SER A 274 -6.63 -26.00 0.12
N SER A 275 -7.55 -25.13 -0.28
CA SER A 275 -8.86 -25.51 -0.81
C SER A 275 -8.81 -26.03 -2.26
N ALA A 276 -7.77 -25.71 -3.04
CA ALA A 276 -7.61 -26.25 -4.39
C ALA A 276 -6.99 -27.65 -4.32
N THR A 277 -7.86 -28.66 -4.32
CA THR A 277 -7.43 -30.06 -4.33
C THR A 277 -6.68 -30.40 -5.63
N GLY A 278 -5.90 -31.49 -5.61
CA GLY A 278 -5.27 -32.02 -6.81
C GLY A 278 -6.26 -32.28 -7.96
N GLU A 279 -7.53 -32.55 -7.64
CA GLU A 279 -8.60 -32.73 -8.64
C GLU A 279 -8.94 -31.43 -9.37
N ILE A 280 -9.06 -30.32 -8.64
CA ILE A 280 -9.31 -28.99 -9.22
C ILE A 280 -8.17 -28.63 -10.18
N LEU A 281 -6.92 -28.79 -9.75
CA LEU A 281 -5.77 -28.50 -10.61
C LEU A 281 -5.78 -29.34 -11.89
N SER A 282 -6.13 -30.64 -11.80
CA SER A 282 -6.21 -31.51 -12.99
C SER A 282 -7.33 -31.10 -13.94
N LYS A 283 -8.50 -30.70 -13.41
CA LYS A 283 -9.64 -30.22 -14.20
C LYS A 283 -9.26 -29.05 -15.12
N TYR A 284 -8.41 -28.14 -14.63
CA TYR A 284 -7.95 -26.97 -15.39
C TYR A 284 -6.60 -27.17 -16.08
N LYS A 285 -6.12 -28.42 -16.21
CA LYS A 285 -4.82 -28.77 -16.79
C LYS A 285 -3.65 -28.03 -16.12
N ILE A 286 -3.71 -27.81 -14.82
CA ILE A 286 -2.63 -27.21 -14.05
C ILE A 286 -1.76 -28.35 -13.52
N ARG A 287 -0.49 -28.36 -13.91
CA ARG A 287 0.48 -29.39 -13.55
C ARG A 287 0.99 -29.16 -12.13
N TYR A 288 1.44 -27.94 -11.86
CA TYR A 288 1.99 -27.50 -10.58
C TYR A 288 1.66 -26.03 -10.31
N LEU A 289 1.74 -25.66 -9.04
CA LEU A 289 1.77 -24.27 -8.59
C LEU A 289 3.13 -23.99 -7.95
N TRP A 290 3.92 -23.12 -8.56
CA TRP A 290 5.26 -22.78 -8.09
C TRP A 290 5.24 -21.46 -7.35
N HIS A 291 5.89 -21.44 -6.19
CA HIS A 291 5.95 -20.29 -5.29
C HIS A 291 7.39 -19.80 -5.25
N LEU A 292 7.66 -18.58 -5.72
CA LEU A 292 8.90 -17.88 -5.40
C LEU A 292 8.70 -17.16 -4.07
N VAL A 293 9.46 -17.58 -3.05
CA VAL A 293 9.33 -17.04 -1.69
C VAL A 293 10.64 -16.40 -1.26
N THR A 294 10.57 -15.13 -0.84
CA THR A 294 11.77 -14.37 -0.40
C THR A 294 11.92 -14.25 1.10
N TYR A 295 10.86 -14.49 1.88
CA TYR A 295 10.91 -14.55 3.33
C TYR A 295 10.40 -15.92 3.81
N GLU A 296 11.32 -16.85 3.94
CA GLU A 296 11.06 -18.28 4.12
C GLU A 296 10.86 -18.68 5.59
N GLU A 297 11.18 -17.80 6.54
CA GLU A 297 11.00 -18.00 7.98
C GLU A 297 9.54 -18.25 8.39
N ASP A 298 8.60 -17.92 7.51
CA ASP A 298 7.18 -18.18 7.67
C ASP A 298 6.75 -19.57 7.13
N LEU A 299 7.65 -20.35 6.53
CA LEU A 299 7.37 -21.71 6.07
C LEU A 299 7.70 -22.73 7.16
N SER A 300 6.68 -23.45 7.63
CA SER A 300 6.85 -24.61 8.50
C SER A 300 6.76 -25.91 7.69
N ASP A 301 7.30 -26.99 8.24
CA ASP A 301 7.21 -28.34 7.67
C ASP A 301 5.76 -28.74 7.35
N ASP A 302 4.81 -28.41 8.24
CA ASP A 302 3.38 -28.66 8.02
C ASP A 302 2.82 -27.93 6.79
N LYS A 303 3.22 -26.65 6.59
CA LYS A 303 2.81 -25.87 5.42
C LYS A 303 3.38 -26.48 4.14
N LEU A 304 4.66 -26.86 4.17
CA LEU A 304 5.35 -27.47 3.04
C LEU A 304 4.75 -28.83 2.68
N ALA A 305 4.50 -29.69 3.67
CA ALA A 305 3.91 -31.01 3.46
C ALA A 305 2.49 -30.92 2.89
N LEU A 306 1.64 -30.07 3.48
CA LEU A 306 0.26 -29.94 3.04
C LEU A 306 0.16 -29.42 1.61
N LEU A 307 0.81 -28.29 1.32
CA LEU A 307 0.75 -27.68 -0.01
C LEU A 307 1.52 -28.50 -1.04
N GLY A 308 2.65 -29.09 -0.63
CA GLY A 308 3.43 -30.02 -1.45
C GLY A 308 2.61 -31.20 -1.93
N GLY A 309 1.82 -31.81 -1.04
CA GLY A 309 0.85 -32.86 -1.36
C GLY A 309 -0.22 -32.42 -2.37
N LEU A 310 -0.48 -31.12 -2.49
CA LEU A 310 -1.39 -30.51 -3.45
C LEU A 310 -0.71 -30.06 -4.75
N ARG A 311 0.52 -30.54 -5.03
CA ARG A 311 1.34 -30.17 -6.21
C ARG A 311 1.86 -28.74 -6.20
N HIS A 312 2.07 -28.18 -5.01
CA HIS A 312 2.80 -26.94 -4.86
C HIS A 312 4.32 -27.21 -4.79
N ARG A 313 5.12 -26.33 -5.38
CA ARG A 313 6.58 -26.32 -5.22
C ARG A 313 7.06 -24.96 -4.76
N PHE A 314 8.03 -24.94 -3.86
CA PHE A 314 8.57 -23.71 -3.28
C PHE A 314 10.01 -23.52 -3.75
N TYR A 315 10.27 -22.40 -4.42
CA TYR A 315 11.60 -21.95 -4.78
C TYR A 315 12.08 -20.98 -3.72
N LEU A 316 13.07 -21.42 -2.94
CA LEU A 316 13.59 -20.74 -1.74
C LEU A 316 15.02 -20.29 -2.00
N ARG A 317 15.50 -19.27 -1.30
CA ARG A 317 16.90 -18.84 -1.46
C ARG A 317 17.88 -19.99 -1.25
N ASP A 318 18.90 -20.03 -2.10
CA ASP A 318 19.90 -21.09 -2.14
C ASP A 318 20.66 -21.25 -0.82
N ASP A 319 20.84 -20.16 -0.08
CA ASP A 319 21.54 -20.10 1.21
C ASP A 319 20.63 -20.31 2.42
N ASN A 320 19.34 -20.58 2.20
CA ASN A 320 18.34 -20.59 3.27
C ASN A 320 18.38 -21.87 4.13
N ARG A 321 18.24 -21.70 5.45
CA ARG A 321 18.20 -22.80 6.42
C ARG A 321 16.99 -23.72 6.25
N VAL A 322 15.82 -23.19 5.90
CA VAL A 322 14.57 -23.93 5.64
C VAL A 322 14.74 -24.78 4.39
N LEU A 323 15.36 -24.25 3.32
CA LEU A 323 15.68 -25.03 2.13
C LEU A 323 16.57 -26.22 2.50
N LYS A 324 17.67 -25.96 3.22
CA LYS A 324 18.60 -27.02 3.64
C LYS A 324 17.90 -28.10 4.48
N ALA A 325 17.15 -27.69 5.50
CA ALA A 325 16.41 -28.61 6.36
C ALA A 325 15.38 -29.46 5.59
N ALA A 326 14.64 -28.83 4.67
CA ALA A 326 13.64 -29.53 3.86
C ALA A 326 14.27 -30.46 2.81
N LEU A 327 15.43 -30.12 2.24
CA LEU A 327 16.18 -31.01 1.33
C LEU A 327 16.72 -32.26 2.04
N ASP A 328 17.11 -32.13 3.30
CA ASP A 328 17.57 -33.24 4.14
C ASP A 328 16.39 -34.12 4.64
N ASN A 329 15.15 -33.62 4.53
CA ASN A 329 13.94 -34.35 4.92
C ASN A 329 13.32 -35.09 3.71
N VAL A 330 13.30 -36.43 3.78
CA VAL A 330 12.78 -37.31 2.71
C VAL A 330 11.32 -36.98 2.33
N GLY A 331 10.50 -36.54 3.30
CA GLY A 331 9.09 -36.21 3.06
C GLY A 331 8.86 -34.82 2.46
N LEU A 332 9.86 -33.93 2.45
CA LEU A 332 9.73 -32.53 2.03
C LEU A 332 10.60 -32.15 0.83
N ARG A 333 11.70 -32.89 0.58
CA ARG A 333 12.71 -32.58 -0.44
C ARG A 333 12.15 -32.38 -1.85
N ASP A 334 11.02 -33.00 -2.16
CA ASP A 334 10.38 -32.91 -3.49
C ASP A 334 9.47 -31.69 -3.65
N TYR A 335 9.18 -31.00 -2.54
CA TYR A 335 8.33 -29.79 -2.50
C TYR A 335 9.14 -28.50 -2.50
N VAL A 336 10.45 -28.56 -2.25
CA VAL A 336 11.33 -27.39 -2.24
C VAL A 336 12.41 -27.48 -3.32
N ARG A 337 12.84 -26.33 -3.84
CA ARG A 337 13.92 -26.20 -4.81
C ARG A 337 14.74 -24.93 -4.50
N PRO A 338 16.05 -24.92 -4.80
CA PRO A 338 16.81 -23.67 -4.76
C PRO A 338 16.28 -22.69 -5.80
N MET A 339 16.24 -21.41 -5.45
CA MET A 339 15.70 -20.36 -6.30
C MET A 339 16.48 -20.24 -7.60
N SER A 340 17.80 -20.45 -7.58
CA SER A 340 18.62 -20.47 -8.80
C SER A 340 18.20 -21.53 -9.83
N ALA A 341 17.56 -22.62 -9.42
CA ALA A 341 17.07 -23.66 -10.33
C ALA A 341 15.75 -23.28 -11.03
N PHE A 342 15.08 -22.20 -10.60
CA PHE A 342 13.73 -21.86 -11.05
C PHE A 342 13.58 -21.75 -12.57
N ILE A 343 14.49 -21.02 -13.23
CA ILE A 343 14.43 -20.80 -14.68
C ILE A 343 14.76 -22.09 -15.45
N ASP A 344 15.76 -22.85 -14.99
CA ASP A 344 16.14 -24.12 -15.59
C ASP A 344 15.03 -25.17 -15.48
N ASP A 345 14.43 -25.29 -14.30
CA ASP A 345 13.30 -26.17 -14.08
C ASP A 345 12.13 -25.77 -14.98
N LEU A 346 11.85 -24.46 -15.12
CA LEU A 346 10.78 -23.97 -15.99
C LEU A 346 11.07 -24.28 -17.47
N LYS A 347 12.29 -24.04 -17.96
CA LYS A 347 12.71 -24.41 -19.32
C LYS A 347 12.60 -25.91 -19.55
N GLY A 348 12.96 -26.73 -18.57
CA GLY A 348 12.82 -28.18 -18.63
C GLY A 348 11.36 -28.61 -18.82
N GLU A 349 10.42 -27.96 -18.14
CA GLU A 349 8.97 -28.20 -18.30
C GLU A 349 8.39 -27.64 -19.61
N LEU A 350 9.04 -26.66 -20.23
CA LEU A 350 8.69 -26.16 -21.57
C LEU A 350 9.21 -27.07 -22.69
N GLN A 351 10.29 -27.81 -22.43
CA GLN A 351 10.93 -28.71 -23.40
C GLN A 351 10.38 -30.15 -23.36
N LYS A 352 9.90 -30.62 -22.21
CA LYS A 352 9.15 -31.88 -22.06
C LYS A 352 7.74 -31.72 -22.59
#